data_AF-A0A0C2G039-F1
#
_entry.id   AF-A0A0C2G039-F1
#
_cell.length_a   1.000
_cell.length_b   1.000
_cell.length_c   1.000
_cell.angle_alpha   90.00
_cell.angle_beta   90.00
_cell.angle_gamma   90.00
#
_symmetry.space_group_name_H-M   'P 1'
#
loop_
_entity.id
_entity.type
_entity.pdbx_description
1 polymer ?
#
loop_
_entity_poly.entity_id
_entity_poly.type
_entity_poly.pdbx_seq_one_letter_code
_entity_poly.pdbx_strand_id
1 'polypeptide(L)'
;MRLSICCVIEEPEPAPSSNGGLPSDFFDEEPGLSIQTPWQKNKDAENALLRNRKGVIEGVPQGFFDDKKRDGMVKETIENEAQMNEEYDRLMRELNEKNIEEEAKADEEDEREARLRDIANADEQMEKWMRLNAMEKLKEARLQEVGSVSDHGLNNLTHQLVLC
;
A
#
# COMPACT_ATOMS: atom_id res chain seq x y z
N MET A 1 -18.16 11.75 18.29
CA MET A 1 -17.63 13.02 17.75
C MET A 1 -16.39 12.67 16.96
N ARG A 2 -16.46 12.67 15.63
CA ARG A 2 -15.31 12.39 14.76
C ARG A 2 -14.43 13.63 14.73
N LEU A 3 -13.24 13.58 15.33
CA LEU A 3 -12.23 14.61 15.09
C LEU A 3 -11.61 14.34 13.73
N SER A 4 -12.04 15.13 12.75
CA SER A 4 -11.43 15.25 11.44
C SER A 4 -10.05 15.90 11.64
N ILE A 5 -8.99 15.11 11.59
CA ILE A 5 -7.63 15.64 11.48
C ILE A 5 -7.55 16.33 10.11
N CYS A 6 -7.36 17.64 10.13
CA CYS A 6 -7.06 18.43 8.96
C CYS A 6 -5.75 17.93 8.36
N CYS A 7 -5.82 17.24 7.22
CA CYS A 7 -4.72 17.23 6.28
C CYS A 7 -4.45 18.70 5.91
N VAL A 8 -3.31 19.24 6.35
CA VAL A 8 -2.73 20.41 5.70
C VAL A 8 -2.22 19.91 4.36
N ILE A 9 -3.11 19.92 3.37
CA ILE A 9 -2.73 19.84 1.97
C ILE A 9 -2.06 21.18 1.69
N GLU A 10 -0.73 21.15 1.57
CA GLU A 10 0.01 22.25 0.99
C GLU A 10 -0.41 22.36 -0.47
N GLU A 11 -1.16 23.42 -0.76
CA GLU A 11 -1.71 23.76 -2.07
C GLU A 11 -0.56 24.29 -2.96
N PRO A 12 -0.19 23.62 -4.06
CA PRO A 12 0.72 24.23 -5.02
C PRO A 12 -0.03 25.35 -5.77
N GLU A 13 0.43 26.58 -5.57
CA GLU A 13 0.01 27.80 -6.27
C GLU A 13 -0.29 27.56 -7.77
N PRO A 14 -1.40 28.09 -8.32
CA PRO A 14 -1.69 27.97 -9.74
C PRO A 14 -0.67 28.79 -10.54
N ALA A 15 0.20 28.10 -11.28
CA ALA A 15 1.07 28.72 -12.27
C ALA A 15 0.25 29.64 -13.20
N PRO A 16 0.77 30.82 -13.59
CA PRO A 16 0.09 31.67 -14.55
C PRO A 16 -0.15 30.88 -15.83
N SER A 17 -1.43 30.64 -16.10
CA SER A 17 -1.96 30.01 -17.32
C SER A 17 -1.52 30.83 -18.52
N SER A 18 -0.38 30.48 -19.10
CA SER A 18 -0.02 30.87 -20.46
C SER A 18 -0.94 30.09 -21.40
N ASN A 19 -2.12 30.67 -21.65
CA ASN A 19 -3.09 30.22 -22.63
C ASN A 19 -2.55 30.45 -24.06
N GLY A 20 -1.45 29.79 -24.41
CA GLY A 20 -1.12 29.47 -25.79
C GLY A 20 -1.87 28.22 -26.21
N GLY A 21 -3.21 28.30 -26.23
CA GLY A 21 -4.07 27.18 -26.63
C GLY A 21 -3.78 26.77 -28.07
N LEU A 22 -3.65 25.46 -28.30
CA LEU A 22 -3.55 24.89 -29.64
C LEU A 22 -4.74 25.37 -30.51
N PRO A 23 -4.54 25.59 -31.83
CA PRO A 23 -5.62 25.99 -32.72
C PRO A 23 -6.78 24.98 -32.62
N SER A 24 -8.02 25.47 -32.59
CA SER A 24 -9.21 24.61 -32.51
C SER A 24 -9.27 23.58 -33.64
N ASP A 25 -8.67 23.89 -34.79
CA ASP A 25 -8.57 23.03 -35.97
C ASP A 25 -7.57 21.86 -35.85
N PHE A 26 -6.79 21.77 -34.75
CA PHE A 26 -5.78 20.72 -34.60
C PHE A 26 -6.39 19.30 -34.47
N PHE A 27 -7.62 19.19 -33.98
CA PHE A 27 -8.32 17.91 -33.77
C PHE A 27 -9.47 17.68 -34.76
N ASP A 28 -9.74 18.65 -35.64
CA ASP A 28 -10.85 18.61 -36.60
C ASP A 28 -10.43 18.08 -37.99
N GLU A 29 -9.14 17.84 -38.23
CA GLU A 29 -8.71 17.08 -39.42
C GLU A 29 -9.10 15.60 -39.26
N GLU A 30 -10.04 15.17 -40.10
CA GLU A 30 -10.39 13.76 -40.28
C GLU A 30 -9.14 12.86 -40.40
N PRO A 31 -9.21 11.58 -39.95
CA PRO A 31 -8.08 10.66 -39.97
C PRO A 31 -7.79 10.17 -41.40
N GLY A 32 -7.44 11.08 -42.30
CA GLY A 32 -7.07 10.83 -43.69
C GLY A 32 -5.58 10.99 -43.97
N LEU A 33 -4.78 11.43 -42.98
CA LEU A 33 -3.35 11.56 -43.14
C LEU A 33 -2.65 10.33 -42.58
N SER A 34 -2.18 9.48 -43.50
CA SER A 34 -1.31 8.34 -43.24
C SER A 34 0.06 8.81 -42.72
N ILE A 35 0.11 9.40 -41.54
CA ILE A 35 1.36 9.63 -40.82
C ILE A 35 1.80 8.26 -40.30
N GLN A 36 2.32 7.46 -41.21
CA GLN A 36 3.08 6.27 -40.86
C GLN A 36 4.34 6.77 -40.18
N THR A 37 4.38 6.58 -38.87
CA THR A 37 5.63 6.67 -38.16
C THR A 37 6.63 5.64 -38.75
N PRO A 38 7.95 5.93 -38.76
CA PRO A 38 8.95 5.05 -39.39
C PRO A 38 8.92 3.59 -38.91
N TRP A 39 8.36 3.34 -37.72
CA TRP A 39 8.20 2.02 -37.11
C TRP A 39 6.95 1.24 -37.55
N GLN A 40 5.96 1.89 -38.18
CA GLN A 40 4.74 1.24 -38.66
C GLN A 40 4.83 0.69 -40.10
N LYS A 41 5.96 0.90 -40.80
CA LYS A 41 6.18 0.30 -42.12
C LYS A 41 6.44 -1.19 -41.98
N ASN A 42 5.66 -1.98 -42.71
CA ASN A 42 5.68 -3.44 -42.75
C ASN A 42 7.11 -3.95 -43.06
N LYS A 43 7.83 -4.36 -42.01
CA LYS A 43 9.28 -4.64 -42.00
C LYS A 43 9.66 -5.92 -42.76
N ASP A 44 8.67 -6.74 -43.09
CA ASP A 44 8.89 -8.10 -43.58
C ASP A 44 8.96 -8.19 -45.10
N ALA A 45 8.27 -7.30 -45.84
CA ALA A 45 8.21 -7.36 -47.30
C ALA A 45 9.47 -6.78 -47.99
N GLU A 46 10.09 -5.76 -47.41
CA GLU A 46 11.28 -5.12 -47.99
C GLU A 46 12.57 -5.91 -47.70
N ASN A 47 12.64 -6.54 -46.53
CA ASN A 47 13.82 -7.30 -46.09
C ASN A 47 14.06 -8.57 -46.91
N ALA A 48 13.00 -9.20 -47.43
CA ALA A 48 13.10 -10.39 -48.26
C ALA A 48 13.74 -10.11 -49.64
N LEU A 49 13.54 -8.90 -50.20
CA LEU A 49 14.14 -8.50 -51.47
C LEU A 49 15.62 -8.08 -51.31
N LEU A 50 15.99 -7.48 -50.17
CA LEU A 50 17.38 -7.11 -49.87
C LEU A 50 18.28 -8.31 -49.53
N ARG A 51 17.76 -9.35 -48.86
CA ARG A 51 18.55 -10.56 -48.52
C ARG A 51 19.04 -11.35 -49.73
N ASN A 52 18.35 -11.30 -50.87
CA ASN A 52 18.74 -11.98 -52.10
C ASN A 52 19.75 -11.19 -52.96
N ARG A 53 20.00 -9.91 -52.67
CA ARG A 53 21.08 -9.13 -53.30
C ARG A 53 22.31 -9.17 -52.39
N LYS A 54 23.32 -9.96 -52.78
CA LYS A 54 24.63 -10.04 -52.12
C LYS A 54 25.26 -8.64 -51.99
N GLY A 55 25.05 -7.99 -50.85
CA GLY A 55 25.89 -6.93 -50.28
C GLY A 55 26.03 -5.61 -51.05
N VAL A 56 25.42 -5.44 -52.22
CA VAL A 56 25.53 -4.21 -53.02
C VAL A 56 24.13 -3.64 -53.23
N ILE A 57 23.80 -2.63 -52.42
CA ILE A 57 22.68 -1.74 -52.69
C ILE A 57 23.18 -0.78 -53.79
N GLU A 58 22.60 -0.89 -54.98
CA GLU A 58 22.96 -0.07 -56.14
C GLU A 58 22.77 1.42 -55.82
N GLY A 59 23.86 2.19 -55.84
CA GLY A 59 23.89 3.62 -55.47
C GLY A 59 24.60 3.93 -54.14
N VAL A 60 24.95 2.93 -53.34
CA VAL A 60 25.74 3.12 -52.11
C VAL A 60 27.23 2.88 -52.39
N PRO A 61 28.13 3.85 -52.10
CA PRO A 61 29.57 3.68 -52.30
C PRO A 61 30.15 2.44 -51.58
N GLN A 62 31.06 1.74 -52.25
CA GLN A 62 31.81 0.63 -51.65
C GLN A 62 32.54 1.13 -50.39
N GLY A 63 32.34 0.46 -49.24
CA GLY A 63 32.90 0.86 -47.94
C GLY A 63 31.96 1.68 -47.04
N PHE A 64 30.78 2.09 -47.51
CA PHE A 64 29.77 2.82 -46.69
C PHE A 64 29.21 2.00 -45.51
N PHE A 65 29.24 0.67 -45.64
CA PHE A 65 28.86 -0.29 -44.59
C PHE A 65 30.08 -0.95 -43.90
N ASP A 66 31.30 -0.67 -44.34
CA ASP A 66 32.54 -1.17 -43.70
C ASP A 66 33.12 -0.17 -42.69
N ASP A 67 32.35 0.85 -42.34
CA ASP A 67 32.77 1.91 -41.45
C ASP A 67 32.64 1.42 -39.99
N LYS A 68 33.69 0.76 -39.49
CA LYS A 68 33.79 0.22 -38.12
C LYS A 68 33.33 1.20 -37.03
N LYS A 69 33.41 2.51 -37.31
CA LYS A 69 32.93 3.58 -36.43
C LYS A 69 31.41 3.62 -36.31
N ARG A 70 30.66 3.49 -37.43
CA ARG A 70 29.19 3.44 -37.38
C ARG A 70 28.70 2.16 -36.70
N ASP A 71 29.35 1.03 -36.95
CA ASP A 71 29.05 -0.23 -36.25
C ASP A 71 29.33 -0.13 -34.74
N GLY A 72 30.40 0.57 -34.35
CA GLY A 72 30.70 0.87 -32.95
C GLY A 72 29.64 1.73 -32.29
N MET A 73 29.19 2.80 -32.95
CA MET A 73 28.14 3.68 -32.44
C MET A 73 26.80 2.97 -32.24
N VAL A 74 26.42 2.06 -33.16
CA VAL A 74 25.18 1.28 -33.01
C VAL A 74 25.26 0.35 -31.81
N LYS A 75 26.41 -0.33 -31.60
CA LYS A 75 26.61 -1.17 -30.41
C LYS A 75 26.60 -0.36 -29.12
N GLU A 76 27.31 0.76 -29.10
CA GLU A 76 27.34 1.68 -27.95
C GLU A 76 25.94 2.21 -27.63
N THR A 77 25.14 2.54 -28.64
CA THR A 77 23.76 3.00 -28.44
C THR A 77 22.88 1.89 -27.87
N ILE A 78 22.98 0.66 -28.39
CA ILE A 78 22.24 -0.50 -27.87
C ILE A 78 22.66 -0.81 -26.42
N GLU A 79 23.96 -0.79 -26.12
CA GLU A 79 24.49 -1.04 -24.78
C GLU A 79 24.05 0.06 -23.80
N ASN A 80 24.10 1.33 -24.21
CA ASN A 80 23.63 2.46 -23.39
C ASN A 80 22.11 2.44 -23.16
N GLU A 81 21.32 2.12 -24.18
CA GLU A 81 19.86 1.95 -24.04
C GLU A 81 19.52 0.78 -23.10
N ALA A 82 20.25 -0.33 -23.19
CA ALA A 82 20.08 -1.46 -22.28
C ALA A 82 20.38 -1.05 -20.83
N GLN A 83 21.48 -0.32 -20.59
CA GLN A 83 21.81 0.19 -19.24
C GLN A 83 20.73 1.14 -18.70
N MET A 84 20.24 2.07 -19.53
CA MET A 84 19.17 3.00 -19.15
C MET A 84 17.88 2.26 -18.77
N ASN A 85 17.49 1.24 -19.54
CA ASN A 85 16.31 0.43 -19.23
C ASN A 85 16.50 -0.37 -17.94
N GLU A 86 17.68 -0.96 -17.72
CA GLU A 86 17.97 -1.72 -16.51
C GLU A 86 17.88 -0.85 -15.24
N GLU A 87 18.41 0.38 -15.27
CA GLU A 87 18.31 1.31 -14.15
C GLU A 87 16.86 1.81 -13.93
N TYR A 88 16.10 2.00 -15.01
CA TYR A 88 14.68 2.32 -14.91
C TYR A 88 13.89 1.18 -14.26
N ASP A 89 14.10 -0.06 -14.70
CA ASP A 89 13.46 -1.25 -14.13
C ASP A 89 13.88 -1.49 -12.68
N ARG A 90 15.12 -1.12 -12.31
CA ARG A 90 15.59 -1.14 -10.92
C ARG A 90 14.81 -0.12 -10.08
N LEU A 91 14.68 1.12 -10.54
CA LEU A 91 13.95 2.17 -9.83
C LEU A 91 12.47 1.82 -9.65
N MET A 92 11.81 1.30 -10.70
CA MET A 92 10.42 0.89 -10.62
C MET A 92 10.20 -0.25 -9.64
N ARG A 93 11.12 -1.22 -9.58
CA ARG A 93 11.08 -2.29 -8.59
C ARG A 93 11.27 -1.76 -7.17
N GLU A 94 12.24 -0.88 -6.95
CA GLU A 94 12.48 -0.29 -5.63
C GLU A 94 11.27 0.51 -5.13
N LEU A 95 10.66 1.31 -6.00
CA LEU A 95 9.47 2.08 -5.65
C LEU A 95 8.28 1.17 -5.27
N ASN A 96 8.10 0.07 -6.02
CA ASN A 96 7.07 -0.91 -5.70
C ASN A 96 7.37 -1.67 -4.40
N GLU A 97 8.63 -2.05 -4.16
CA GLU A 97 9.06 -2.70 -2.90
C GLU A 97 8.82 -1.77 -1.71
N LYS A 98 9.18 -0.49 -1.82
CA LYS A 98 8.90 0.51 -0.78
C LYS A 98 7.42 0.67 -0.51
N ASN A 99 6.59 0.71 -1.55
CA ASN A 99 5.14 0.79 -1.38
C ASN A 99 4.56 -0.43 -0.66
N ILE A 100 5.04 -1.64 -0.99
CA ILE A 100 4.64 -2.88 -0.30
C ILE A 100 5.09 -2.86 1.16
N GLU A 101 6.32 -2.41 1.44
CA GLU A 101 6.82 -2.27 2.82
C GLU A 101 5.98 -1.29 3.64
N GLU A 102 5.60 -0.15 3.04
CA GLU A 102 4.76 0.86 3.69
C GLU A 102 3.34 0.35 3.95
N GLU A 103 2.73 -0.34 2.98
CA GLU A 103 1.42 -0.97 3.15
C GLU A 103 1.46 -2.02 4.26
N ALA A 104 2.46 -2.90 4.26
CA ALA A 104 2.64 -3.90 5.31
C ALA A 104 2.82 -3.28 6.70
N LYS A 105 3.50 -2.13 6.78
CA LYS A 105 3.66 -1.38 8.03
C LYS A 105 2.36 -0.73 8.49
N ALA A 106 1.57 -0.18 7.57
CA ALA A 106 0.27 0.41 7.88
C ALA A 106 -0.70 -0.66 8.42
N ASP A 107 -0.75 -1.83 7.78
CA ASP A 107 -1.56 -2.96 8.24
C ASP A 107 -1.16 -3.39 9.66
N GLU A 108 0.14 -3.46 9.96
CA GLU A 108 0.62 -3.81 11.30
C GLU A 108 0.19 -2.77 12.36
N GLU A 109 0.16 -1.49 12.01
CA GLU A 109 -0.30 -0.42 12.90
C GLU A 109 -1.80 -0.52 13.20
N ASP A 110 -2.62 -0.79 12.19
CA ASP A 110 -4.05 -1.02 12.34
C ASP A 110 -4.35 -2.22 13.26
N GLU A 111 -3.59 -3.31 13.10
CA GLU A 111 -3.69 -4.46 14.00
C GLU A 111 -3.28 -4.12 15.44
N ARG A 112 -2.22 -3.33 15.63
CA ARG A 112 -1.82 -2.85 16.97
C ARG A 112 -2.93 -2.03 17.60
N GLU A 113 -3.57 -1.15 16.84
CA GLU A 113 -4.67 -0.33 17.33
C GLU A 113 -5.90 -1.17 17.71
N ALA A 114 -6.21 -2.20 16.91
CA ALA A 114 -7.26 -3.17 17.24
C ALA A 114 -6.97 -3.87 18.57
N ARG A 115 -5.73 -4.35 18.78
CA ARG A 115 -5.32 -4.96 20.06
C ARG A 115 -5.46 -4.01 21.24
N LEU A 116 -5.13 -2.72 21.08
CA LEU A 116 -5.28 -1.73 22.14
C LEU A 116 -6.76 -1.53 22.54
N ARG A 117 -7.68 -1.53 21.57
CA ARG A 117 -9.12 -1.47 21.85
C ARG A 117 -9.60 -2.69 22.64
N ASP A 118 -9.12 -3.88 22.25
CA ASP A 118 -9.47 -5.12 22.94
C ASP A 118 -8.96 -5.14 24.39
N ILE A 119 -7.73 -4.66 24.62
CA ILE A 119 -7.17 -4.52 25.96
C ILE A 119 -8.01 -3.55 26.80
N ALA A 120 -8.35 -2.38 26.26
CA ALA A 120 -9.17 -1.41 26.99
C ALA A 120 -10.56 -1.97 27.35
N ASN A 121 -11.18 -2.71 26.46
CA ASN A 121 -12.43 -3.41 26.75
C ASN A 121 -12.24 -4.48 27.84
N ALA A 122 -11.17 -5.27 27.76
CA ALA A 122 -10.87 -6.28 28.78
C ALA A 122 -10.69 -5.66 30.17
N ASP A 123 -10.01 -4.52 30.27
CA ASP A 123 -9.84 -3.78 31.53
C ASP A 123 -11.19 -3.30 32.09
N GLU A 124 -12.07 -2.77 31.23
CA GLU A 124 -13.42 -2.36 31.64
C GLU A 124 -14.24 -3.55 32.15
N GLN A 125 -14.17 -4.70 31.48
CA GLN A 125 -14.83 -5.92 31.95
C GLN A 125 -14.24 -6.39 33.27
N MET A 126 -12.92 -6.39 33.40
CA MET A 126 -12.23 -6.77 34.63
C MET A 126 -12.69 -5.92 35.81
N GLU A 127 -12.83 -4.60 35.63
CA GLU A 127 -13.35 -3.71 36.68
C GLU A 127 -14.79 -4.08 37.08
N LYS A 128 -15.67 -4.33 36.11
CA LYS A 128 -17.05 -4.75 36.36
C LYS A 128 -17.10 -6.06 37.14
N TRP A 129 -16.31 -7.05 36.75
CA TRP A 129 -16.23 -8.34 37.44
C TRP A 129 -15.66 -8.20 38.86
N MET A 130 -14.62 -7.39 39.04
CA MET A 130 -14.05 -7.08 40.36
C MET A 130 -15.11 -6.48 41.28
N ARG A 131 -15.89 -5.52 40.78
CA ARG A 131 -16.98 -4.89 41.55
C ARG A 131 -18.06 -5.92 41.91
N LEU A 132 -18.45 -6.77 40.97
CA LEU A 132 -19.46 -7.81 41.21
C LEU A 132 -18.99 -8.80 42.28
N ASN A 133 -17.75 -9.30 42.16
CA ASN A 133 -17.15 -10.21 43.14
C ASN A 133 -17.05 -9.57 44.53
N ALA A 134 -16.71 -8.28 44.61
CA ALA A 134 -16.70 -7.55 45.89
C ALA A 134 -18.10 -7.52 46.54
N MET A 135 -19.15 -7.28 45.76
CA MET A 135 -20.54 -7.29 46.25
C MET A 135 -20.98 -8.69 46.68
N GLU A 136 -20.57 -9.73 45.95
CA GLU A 136 -20.85 -11.12 46.30
C GLU A 136 -20.20 -11.50 47.63
N LYS A 137 -18.93 -11.16 47.83
CA LYS A 137 -18.23 -11.37 49.11
C LYS A 137 -18.91 -10.65 50.28
N LEU A 138 -19.36 -9.41 50.07
CA LEU A 138 -20.10 -8.66 51.10
C LEU A 138 -21.44 -9.34 51.44
N LYS A 139 -22.16 -9.83 50.42
CA LYS A 139 -23.42 -10.55 50.61
C LYS A 139 -23.19 -11.85 51.38
N GLU A 140 -22.17 -12.63 51.01
CA GLU A 140 -21.81 -13.88 51.67
C GLU A 140 -21.41 -13.66 53.13
N ALA A 141 -20.57 -12.64 53.40
CA ALA A 141 -20.17 -12.28 54.77
C ALA A 141 -21.40 -11.97 55.64
N ARG A 142 -22.37 -11.19 55.13
CA ARG A 142 -23.61 -10.89 55.85
C ARG A 142 -24.47 -12.13 56.09
N LEU A 143 -24.58 -13.01 55.10
CA LEU A 143 -25.31 -14.28 55.25
C LEU A 143 -24.66 -15.18 56.32
N GLN A 144 -23.33 -15.21 56.37
CA GLN A 144 -22.59 -15.97 57.37
C GLN A 144 -22.74 -15.37 58.78
N GLU A 145 -22.76 -14.04 58.92
CA GLU A 145 -23.10 -13.38 60.18
C GLU A 145 -24.52 -13.75 60.66
N VAL A 146 -25.52 -13.70 59.77
CA VAL A 146 -26.90 -14.07 60.13
C VAL A 146 -27.03 -15.57 60.47
N GLY A 147 -26.33 -16.44 59.74
CA GLY A 147 -26.27 -17.87 60.02
C GLY A 147 -25.61 -18.18 61.36
N SER A 148 -24.48 -17.54 61.66
CA SER A 148 -23.76 -17.71 62.93
C SER A 148 -24.49 -17.12 64.13
N VAL A 149 -25.21 -16.00 63.99
CA VAL A 149 -26.07 -15.45 65.05
C VAL A 149 -27.22 -16.41 65.39
N SER A 150 -27.77 -17.11 64.38
CA SER A 150 -28.83 -18.10 64.59
C SER A 150 -28.32 -19.33 65.36
N ASP A 151 -27.10 -19.80 65.06
CA ASP A 151 -26.46 -20.90 65.80
C ASP A 151 -26.08 -20.51 67.25
N HIS A 152 -25.52 -19.30 67.46
CA HIS A 152 -25.17 -18.84 68.81
C HIS A 152 -26.40 -18.60 69.70
N GLY A 153 -27.52 -18.16 69.12
CA GLY A 153 -28.80 -18.02 69.84
C GLY A 153 -29.38 -19.35 70.32
N LEU A 154 -29.28 -20.41 69.51
CA LEU A 154 -29.73 -21.76 69.88
C LEU A 154 -28.82 -22.40 70.93
N ASN A 155 -27.51 -22.15 70.86
CA ASN A 155 -26.54 -22.63 71.85
C ASN A 155 -26.69 -21.95 73.22
N ASN A 156 -27.10 -20.68 73.25
CA ASN A 156 -27.36 -19.97 74.51
C ASN A 156 -28.67 -20.43 75.18
N LEU A 157 -29.75 -20.62 74.41
CA LEU A 157 -31.00 -21.19 74.96
C LEU A 157 -30.81 -22.61 75.50
N THR A 158 -30.06 -23.46 74.81
CA THR A 158 -29.78 -24.82 75.29
C THR A 158 -28.94 -24.83 76.57
N HIS A 159 -27.94 -23.95 76.70
CA HIS A 159 -27.22 -23.79 77.97
C HIS A 159 -28.10 -23.25 79.10
N GLN A 160 -29.02 -22.33 78.83
CA GLN A 160 -29.96 -21.79 79.84
C GLN A 160 -30.95 -22.86 80.33
N LEU A 161 -31.40 -23.77 79.47
CA LEU A 161 -32.31 -24.87 79.81
C LEU A 161 -31.65 -26.03 80.58
N VAL A 162 -30.32 -26.20 80.48
CA VAL A 162 -29.58 -27.25 81.21
C VAL A 162 -29.18 -26.80 82.63
N LEU A 163 -29.31 -25.50 82.94
CA LEU A 163 -28.96 -24.90 84.24
C LEU A 163 -30.17 -24.63 85.17
N CYS A 164 -31.38 -25.03 84.77
CA CYS A 164 -32.58 -25.05 85.62
C CYS A 164 -32.97 -26.49 85.97
#